data_AF-A0A931II48-F1
#
_entry.id   AF-A0A931II48-F1
#
_cell.length_a   1.000
_cell.length_b   1.000
_cell.length_c   1.000
_cell.angle_alpha   90.00
_cell.angle_beta   90.00
_cell.angle_gamma   90.00
#
_symmetry.space_group_name_H-M   'P 1'
#
loop_
_entity.id
_entity.type
_entity.pdbx_description
1 polymer ?
#
loop_
_entity_poly.entity_id
_entity_poly.type
_entity_poly.pdbx_seq_one_letter_code
_entity_poly.pdbx_strand_id
1 'polypeptide(L)'
;MTMQDVLKQIIKETIAPLLKKEGFRKQGNNFVKAFSEYSATLNIQSSKWNTRNEAEFCFNTGIYVDKLFGTVFLYQQPSFPLEVNSVLRITSAELSKNNSWYRLTKDTDIQQLKLTITKDICEHIVPHFHQFENIHDVIKIMELREKEGFYENPHYLTVLYYSIGNMEKAQQRMTSVFHETKLDTQMEFTRELANRLGLQVTSTSLNVDI
;
A
#
# COMPACT_ATOMS: atom_id res chain seq x y z
N MET A 1 -19.34 -5.44 27.99
CA MET A 1 -18.86 -4.90 26.70
C MET A 1 -17.35 -4.74 26.80
N THR A 2 -16.60 -5.21 25.81
CA THR A 2 -15.14 -5.03 25.74
C THR A 2 -14.80 -3.74 24.97
N MET A 3 -13.59 -3.20 25.10
CA MET A 3 -13.18 -2.04 24.28
C MET A 3 -13.13 -2.38 22.78
N GLN A 4 -12.93 -3.65 22.44
CA GLN A 4 -13.03 -4.15 21.07
C GLN A 4 -14.47 -4.09 20.55
N ASP A 5 -15.48 -4.33 21.40
CA ASP A 5 -16.88 -4.16 21.02
C ASP A 5 -17.23 -2.70 20.77
N VAL A 6 -16.67 -1.79 21.58
CA VAL A 6 -16.80 -0.34 21.37
C VAL A 6 -16.12 0.07 20.05
N LEU A 7 -14.91 -0.42 19.77
CA LEU A 7 -14.24 -0.19 18.50
C LEU A 7 -15.09 -0.67 17.31
N LYS A 8 -15.69 -1.87 17.39
CA LYS A 8 -16.59 -2.38 16.34
C LYS A 8 -17.79 -1.46 16.11
N GLN A 9 -18.35 -0.87 17.17
CA GLN A 9 -19.43 0.12 17.04
C GLN A 9 -18.96 1.40 16.35
N ILE A 10 -17.80 1.94 16.74
CA ILE A 10 -17.21 3.12 16.07
C ILE A 10 -16.95 2.85 14.58
N ILE A 11 -16.41 1.67 14.25
CA ILE A 11 -16.21 1.26 12.86
C ILE A 11 -17.54 1.23 12.10
N LYS A 12 -18.59 0.66 12.71
CA LYS A 12 -19.90 0.49 12.08
C LYS A 12 -20.65 1.81 11.89
N GLU A 13 -20.61 2.70 12.88
CA GLU A 13 -21.47 3.88 12.98
C GLU A 13 -20.80 5.15 12.45
N THR A 14 -19.46 5.23 12.49
CA THR A 14 -18.71 6.43 12.13
C THR A 14 -17.85 6.16 10.90
N ILE A 15 -16.90 5.22 10.98
CA ILE A 15 -15.89 5.05 9.93
C ILE A 15 -16.48 4.49 8.64
N ALA A 16 -17.25 3.40 8.74
CA ALA A 16 -17.79 2.74 7.56
C ALA A 16 -18.74 3.61 6.74
N PRO A 17 -19.67 4.39 7.34
CA PRO A 17 -20.50 5.34 6.59
C PRO A 17 -19.68 6.41 5.85
N LEU A 18 -18.64 6.97 6.47
CA LEU A 18 -17.76 7.95 5.83
C LEU A 18 -17.07 7.36 4.59
N LEU A 19 -16.40 6.21 4.73
CA LEU A 19 -15.69 5.58 3.62
C LEU A 19 -16.66 5.09 2.52
N LYS A 20 -17.85 4.62 2.88
CA LYS A 20 -18.87 4.23 1.90
C LYS A 20 -19.36 5.41 1.06
N LYS A 21 -19.50 6.59 1.66
CA LYS A 21 -19.86 7.82 0.93
C LYS A 21 -18.80 8.16 -0.13
N GLU A 22 -17.54 7.87 0.15
CA GLU A 22 -16.42 8.02 -0.78
C GLU A 22 -16.30 6.87 -1.81
N GLY A 23 -17.21 5.89 -1.78
CA GLY A 23 -17.26 4.78 -2.74
C GLY A 23 -16.52 3.51 -2.32
N PHE A 24 -16.06 3.41 -1.07
CA PHE A 24 -15.41 2.19 -0.58
C PHE A 24 -16.43 1.09 -0.25
N ARG A 25 -16.13 -0.13 -0.71
CA ARG A 25 -16.74 -1.38 -0.23
C ARG A 25 -15.97 -1.90 0.98
N LYS A 26 -16.63 -2.64 1.87
CA LYS A 26 -16.05 -3.12 3.14
C LYS A 26 -16.07 -4.64 3.24
N GLN A 27 -14.98 -5.24 3.72
CA GLN A 27 -14.89 -6.64 4.14
C GLN A 27 -14.05 -6.75 5.42
N GLY A 28 -14.68 -7.14 6.54
CA GLY A 28 -14.01 -7.12 7.84
C GLY A 28 -13.53 -5.71 8.19
N ASN A 29 -12.25 -5.54 8.52
CA ASN A 29 -11.63 -4.24 8.77
C ASN A 29 -10.99 -3.61 7.51
N ASN A 30 -11.21 -4.22 6.34
CA ASN A 30 -10.66 -3.75 5.07
C ASN A 30 -11.72 -3.00 4.27
N PHE A 31 -11.26 -1.97 3.57
CA PHE A 31 -12.05 -1.10 2.71
C PHE A 31 -11.35 -1.00 1.36
N VAL A 32 -12.12 -1.08 0.27
CA VAL A 32 -11.60 -1.00 -1.09
C VAL A 32 -12.48 -0.13 -1.96
N LYS A 33 -11.87 0.82 -2.67
CA LYS A 33 -12.46 1.55 -3.79
C LYS A 33 -11.70 1.17 -5.05
N ALA A 34 -12.40 0.55 -5.99
CA ALA A 34 -11.81 0.05 -7.24
C ALA A 34 -11.80 1.14 -8.30
N PHE A 35 -10.71 1.22 -9.05
CA PHE A 35 -10.55 1.97 -10.29
C PHE A 35 -10.23 1.00 -11.43
N SER A 36 -10.06 1.49 -12.66
CA SER A 36 -9.81 0.63 -13.83
C SER A 36 -8.47 -0.11 -13.75
N GLU A 37 -7.43 0.50 -13.18
CA GLU A 37 -6.06 -0.04 -13.20
C GLU A 37 -5.44 -0.26 -11.81
N TYR A 38 -6.09 0.25 -10.77
CA TYR A 38 -5.65 0.11 -9.39
C TYR A 38 -6.85 0.14 -8.45
N SER A 39 -6.62 -0.14 -7.18
CA SER A 39 -7.60 0.03 -6.13
C SER A 39 -7.00 0.82 -4.96
N ALA A 40 -7.75 1.78 -4.44
CA ALA A 40 -7.46 2.38 -3.15
C ALA A 40 -7.92 1.41 -2.06
N THR A 41 -7.03 1.06 -1.14
CA THR A 41 -7.29 0.14 -0.04
C THR A 41 -7.02 0.82 1.30
N LEU A 42 -7.81 0.47 2.30
CA LEU A 42 -7.63 0.93 3.67
C LEU A 42 -7.88 -0.22 4.63
N ASN A 43 -6.99 -0.40 5.60
CA ASN A 43 -7.14 -1.35 6.69
C ASN A 43 -7.23 -0.61 8.02
N ILE A 44 -8.19 -1.02 8.86
CA ILE A 44 -8.23 -0.64 10.27
C ILE A 44 -7.47 -1.70 11.07
N GLN A 45 -6.20 -1.43 11.33
CA GLN A 45 -5.32 -2.35 12.02
C GLN A 45 -5.54 -2.25 13.52
N SER A 46 -5.97 -3.34 14.14
CA SER A 46 -6.04 -3.43 15.60
C SER A 46 -4.70 -3.89 16.18
N SER A 47 -4.33 -3.35 17.34
CA SER A 47 -3.11 -3.76 18.05
C SER A 47 -3.26 -5.19 18.53
N LYS A 48 -2.18 -5.98 18.38
CA LYS A 48 -2.09 -7.33 18.92
C LYS A 48 -2.04 -7.36 20.46
N TRP A 49 -1.81 -6.21 21.08
CA TRP A 49 -1.68 -6.05 22.53
C TRP A 49 -2.98 -5.59 23.23
N ASN A 50 -4.10 -5.55 22.49
CA ASN A 50 -5.39 -5.15 23.05
C ASN A 50 -5.82 -6.07 24.19
N THR A 51 -6.41 -5.47 25.23
CA THR A 51 -6.94 -6.19 26.40
C THR A 51 -8.46 -6.01 26.47
N ARG A 52 -9.13 -6.65 27.43
CA ARG A 52 -10.57 -6.45 27.63
C ARG A 52 -10.95 -4.97 27.86
N ASN A 53 -10.07 -4.23 28.53
CA ASN A 53 -10.30 -2.86 29.00
C ASN A 53 -9.63 -1.80 28.12
N GLU A 54 -8.90 -2.22 27.09
CA GLU A 54 -8.14 -1.33 26.23
C GLU A 54 -8.10 -1.84 24.79
N ALA A 55 -8.40 -0.96 23.84
CA ALA A 55 -8.24 -1.25 22.42
C ALA A 55 -7.50 -0.10 21.73
N GLU A 56 -6.45 -0.46 21.02
CA GLU A 56 -5.69 0.43 20.16
C GLU A 56 -5.87 0.01 18.70
N PHE A 57 -5.94 1.01 17.82
CA PHE A 57 -5.98 0.80 16.38
C PHE A 57 -5.38 1.99 15.61
N CYS A 58 -4.97 1.75 14.37
CA CYS A 58 -4.56 2.77 13.42
C CYS A 58 -5.17 2.50 12.03
N PHE A 59 -4.97 3.43 11.09
CA PHE A 59 -5.29 3.20 9.68
C PHE A 59 -4.02 2.99 8.87
N ASN A 60 -4.06 2.00 7.99
CA ASN A 60 -3.09 1.85 6.91
C ASN A 60 -3.80 2.05 5.58
N THR A 61 -3.21 2.82 4.68
CA THR A 61 -3.67 3.00 3.31
C THR A 61 -2.76 2.25 2.35
N GLY A 62 -3.31 1.85 1.22
CA GLY A 62 -2.57 1.12 0.19
C GLY A 62 -3.08 1.45 -1.20
N ILE A 63 -2.19 1.62 -2.17
CA ILE A 63 -2.55 1.54 -3.60
C ILE A 63 -2.25 0.13 -4.10
N TYR A 64 -3.30 -0.61 -4.42
CA TYR A 64 -3.24 -1.97 -4.92
C TYR A 64 -3.24 -1.97 -6.45
N VAL A 65 -2.36 -2.76 -7.08
CA VAL A 65 -2.27 -2.86 -8.55
C VAL A 65 -2.31 -4.31 -8.99
N ASP A 66 -3.41 -4.68 -9.66
CA ASP A 66 -3.71 -6.01 -10.17
C ASP A 66 -2.59 -6.59 -11.04
N LYS A 67 -1.96 -5.75 -11.87
CA LYS A 67 -0.91 -6.15 -12.82
C LYS A 67 0.35 -6.75 -12.16
N LEU A 68 0.52 -6.59 -10.84
CA LEU A 68 1.60 -7.24 -10.11
C LEU A 68 1.37 -8.73 -9.85
N PHE A 69 0.11 -9.18 -9.83
CA PHE A 69 -0.25 -10.58 -9.60
C PHE A 69 -0.13 -11.38 -10.89
N GLY A 70 0.50 -12.54 -10.81
CA GLY A 70 0.98 -13.30 -11.96
C GLY A 70 2.31 -12.78 -12.55
N THR A 71 2.81 -11.63 -12.10
CA THR A 71 4.03 -11.01 -12.64
C THR A 71 5.16 -10.99 -11.61
N VAL A 72 4.98 -10.22 -10.53
CA VAL A 72 5.90 -10.15 -9.38
C VAL A 72 5.48 -11.17 -8.35
N PHE A 73 4.19 -11.20 -8.04
CA PHE A 73 3.59 -12.19 -7.16
C PHE A 73 3.16 -13.39 -8.01
N LEU A 74 3.82 -14.54 -7.82
CA LEU A 74 3.54 -15.75 -8.61
C LEU A 74 2.27 -16.50 -8.17
N TYR A 75 1.26 -15.77 -7.70
CA TYR A 75 -0.03 -16.29 -7.29
C TYR A 75 -1.14 -15.38 -7.81
N GLN A 76 -2.36 -15.92 -7.89
CA GLN A 76 -3.52 -15.20 -8.41
C GLN A 76 -3.88 -14.02 -7.50
N GLN A 77 -4.41 -12.96 -8.13
CA GLN A 77 -4.93 -11.84 -7.37
C GLN A 77 -6.08 -12.26 -6.44
N PRO A 78 -6.12 -11.75 -5.20
CA PRO A 78 -7.25 -11.99 -4.30
C PRO A 78 -8.55 -11.41 -4.87
N SER A 79 -9.67 -12.06 -4.56
CA SER A 79 -11.02 -11.56 -4.91
C SER A 79 -11.38 -10.24 -4.22
N PHE A 80 -10.69 -9.92 -3.12
CA PHE A 80 -10.80 -8.64 -2.42
C PHE A 80 -9.39 -8.09 -2.17
N PRO A 81 -9.03 -6.95 -2.78
CA PRO A 81 -7.75 -6.29 -2.55
C PRO A 81 -7.52 -5.98 -1.07
N LEU A 82 -6.30 -6.22 -0.59
CA LEU A 82 -5.91 -5.93 0.79
C LEU A 82 -4.77 -4.91 0.81
N GLU A 83 -4.76 -4.06 1.84
CA GLU A 83 -3.71 -3.05 2.03
C GLU A 83 -2.31 -3.69 2.08
N VAL A 84 -2.16 -4.85 2.74
CA VAL A 84 -0.87 -5.54 2.86
C VAL A 84 -0.29 -5.98 1.50
N ASN A 85 -1.13 -6.07 0.47
CA ASN A 85 -0.77 -6.48 -0.88
C ASN A 85 -0.55 -5.28 -1.82
N SER A 86 -0.56 -4.05 -1.29
CA SER A 86 -0.44 -2.80 -2.06
C SER A 86 1.00 -2.39 -2.32
N VAL A 87 1.23 -1.61 -3.39
CA VAL A 87 2.55 -1.11 -3.83
C VAL A 87 2.98 0.19 -3.18
N LEU A 88 2.02 0.95 -2.67
CA LEU A 88 2.24 2.21 -1.96
C LEU A 88 1.48 2.11 -0.65
N ARG A 89 2.18 1.74 0.42
CA ARG A 89 1.57 1.58 1.73
C ARG A 89 1.95 2.74 2.62
N ILE A 90 0.97 3.47 3.13
CA ILE A 90 1.18 4.65 3.94
C ILE A 90 0.33 4.56 5.21
N THR A 91 0.94 4.80 6.36
CA THR A 91 0.21 4.79 7.64
C THR A 91 -0.49 6.13 7.87
N SER A 92 -1.59 6.15 8.63
CA SER A 92 -2.24 7.41 9.01
C SER A 92 -1.33 8.36 9.80
N ALA A 93 -0.32 7.85 10.50
CA ALA A 93 0.69 8.71 11.14
C ALA A 93 1.50 9.48 10.11
N GLU A 94 1.90 8.82 9.02
CA GLU A 94 2.67 9.46 7.97
C GLU A 94 1.83 10.53 7.25
N LEU A 95 0.53 10.25 7.02
CA LEU A 95 -0.38 11.21 6.38
C LEU A 95 -0.71 12.43 7.26
N SER A 96 -0.97 12.21 8.55
CA SER A 96 -1.35 13.28 9.48
C SER A 96 -0.16 13.95 10.18
N LYS A 97 1.05 13.40 10.02
CA LYS A 97 2.27 13.77 10.77
C LYS A 97 2.10 13.76 12.30
N ASN A 98 1.14 12.99 12.80
CA ASN A 98 0.81 12.84 14.22
C ASN A 98 0.96 11.38 14.68
N ASN A 99 0.96 11.16 16.01
CA ASN A 99 1.11 9.81 16.58
C ASN A 99 -0.08 8.91 16.16
N SER A 100 0.23 7.73 15.62
CA SER A 100 -0.63 6.96 14.67
C SER A 100 -1.80 6.21 15.27
N TRP A 101 -1.74 5.92 16.57
CA TRP A 101 -2.61 4.94 17.21
C TRP A 101 -3.65 5.64 18.06
N TYR A 102 -4.91 5.40 17.74
CA TYR A 102 -6.03 5.75 18.61
C TYR A 102 -6.09 4.75 19.75
N ARG A 103 -6.33 5.26 20.96
CA ARG A 103 -6.45 4.45 22.18
C ARG A 103 -7.83 4.60 22.78
N LEU A 104 -8.49 3.47 23.00
CA LEU A 104 -9.78 3.36 23.68
C LEU A 104 -9.60 2.69 25.04
N THR A 105 -10.07 3.36 26.08
CA THR A 105 -10.22 2.82 27.43
C THR A 105 -11.64 3.12 27.92
N LYS A 106 -11.98 2.63 29.11
CA LYS A 106 -13.27 2.94 29.77
C LYS A 106 -13.49 4.45 30.02
N ASP A 107 -12.41 5.23 30.07
CA ASP A 107 -12.43 6.66 30.39
C ASP A 107 -12.37 7.53 29.11
N THR A 108 -12.31 6.91 27.93
CA THR A 108 -12.29 7.63 26.65
C THR A 108 -13.61 8.32 26.37
N ASP A 109 -13.57 9.62 26.07
CA ASP A 109 -14.70 10.32 25.47
C ASP A 109 -14.93 9.83 24.04
N ILE A 110 -15.93 8.96 23.88
CA ILE A 110 -16.25 8.33 22.60
C ILE A 110 -16.71 9.35 21.56
N GLN A 111 -17.39 10.43 21.96
CA GLN A 111 -17.85 11.44 20.99
C GLN A 111 -16.67 12.25 20.48
N GLN A 112 -15.77 12.67 21.38
CA GLN A 112 -14.56 13.37 20.98
C GLN A 112 -13.67 12.50 20.10
N LEU A 113 -13.52 11.20 20.42
CA LEU A 113 -12.78 10.27 19.58
C LEU A 113 -13.41 10.11 18.17
N LYS A 114 -14.74 10.00 18.09
CA LYS A 114 -15.46 9.94 16.80
C LYS A 114 -15.22 11.20 15.95
N LEU A 115 -15.17 12.38 16.56
CA LEU A 115 -14.85 13.64 15.88
C LEU A 115 -13.40 13.65 15.37
N THR A 116 -12.43 13.25 16.19
CA THR A 116 -11.02 13.13 15.77
C THR A 116 -10.87 12.18 14.59
N ILE A 117 -11.44 10.98 14.67
CA ILE A 117 -11.40 9.99 13.59
C ILE A 117 -12.04 10.56 12.31
N THR A 118 -13.18 11.24 12.43
CA THR A 118 -13.86 11.85 11.28
C THR A 118 -12.96 12.90 10.63
N LYS A 119 -12.32 13.75 11.44
CA LYS A 119 -11.38 14.76 10.98
C LYS A 119 -10.21 14.11 10.23
N ASP A 120 -9.56 13.12 10.82
CA ASP A 120 -8.39 12.47 10.21
C ASP A 120 -8.74 11.76 8.90
N ILE A 121 -9.93 11.14 8.82
CA ILE A 121 -10.41 10.55 7.58
C ILE A 121 -10.62 11.62 6.50
N CYS A 122 -11.34 12.70 6.84
CA CYS A 122 -11.73 13.73 5.87
C CYS A 122 -10.58 14.65 5.45
N GLU A 123 -9.64 14.96 6.35
CA GLU A 123 -8.56 15.94 6.11
C GLU A 123 -7.25 15.30 5.66
N HIS A 124 -7.04 14.00 5.91
CA HIS A 124 -5.77 13.33 5.59
C HIS A 124 -5.94 12.09 4.72
N ILE A 125 -6.80 11.14 5.10
CA ILE A 125 -6.90 9.85 4.41
C ILE A 125 -7.62 9.98 3.06
N VAL A 126 -8.77 10.63 3.02
CA VAL A 126 -9.54 10.81 1.78
C VAL A 126 -8.77 11.69 0.77
N PRO A 127 -8.21 12.85 1.17
CA PRO A 127 -7.37 13.65 0.28
C PRO A 127 -6.15 12.89 -0.25
N HIS A 128 -5.54 12.02 0.56
CA HIS A 128 -4.46 11.15 0.09
C HIS A 128 -4.90 10.26 -1.08
N PHE A 129 -6.12 9.71 -1.09
CA PHE A 129 -6.59 8.92 -2.22
C PHE A 129 -6.99 9.77 -3.44
N HIS A 130 -7.40 11.01 -3.24
CA HIS A 130 -7.82 11.92 -4.32
C HIS A 130 -6.66 12.40 -5.21
N GLN A 131 -5.41 12.21 -4.81
CA GLN A 131 -4.26 12.53 -5.66
C GLN A 131 -4.05 11.52 -6.80
N PHE A 132 -4.76 10.39 -6.77
CA PHE A 132 -4.66 9.34 -7.78
C PHE A 132 -5.93 9.34 -8.64
N GLU A 133 -5.78 9.66 -9.92
CA GLU A 133 -6.85 9.54 -10.92
C GLU A 133 -6.60 8.38 -11.88
N ASN A 134 -5.32 8.06 -12.12
CA ASN A 134 -4.89 7.03 -13.06
C ASN A 134 -3.54 6.41 -12.63
N ILE A 135 -3.09 5.39 -13.37
CA ILE A 135 -1.85 4.68 -13.04
C ILE A 135 -0.59 5.54 -13.16
N HIS A 136 -0.59 6.62 -13.95
CA HIS A 136 0.56 7.53 -14.05
C HIS A 136 0.77 8.32 -12.76
N ASP A 137 -0.29 8.66 -12.04
CA ASP A 137 -0.18 9.31 -10.72
C ASP A 137 0.46 8.37 -9.69
N VAL A 138 0.07 7.09 -9.72
CA VAL A 138 0.68 6.05 -8.88
C VAL A 138 2.18 5.94 -9.16
N ILE A 139 2.56 5.84 -10.44
CA ILE A 139 3.97 5.80 -10.88
C ILE A 139 4.72 7.04 -10.39
N LYS A 140 4.17 8.23 -10.60
CA LYS A 140 4.79 9.51 -10.20
C LYS A 140 5.06 9.57 -8.69
N ILE A 141 4.10 9.15 -7.87
CA ILE A 141 4.27 9.13 -6.41
C ILE A 141 5.30 8.07 -5.99
N MET A 142 5.31 6.90 -6.63
CA MET A 142 6.35 5.89 -6.39
C MET A 142 7.75 6.40 -6.74
N GLU A 143 7.91 7.05 -7.90
CA GLU A 143 9.18 7.68 -8.30
C GLU A 143 9.64 8.75 -7.29
N LEU A 144 8.72 9.56 -6.75
CA LEU A 144 9.04 10.57 -5.74
C LEU A 144 9.50 9.92 -4.43
N ARG A 145 8.77 8.93 -3.93
CA ARG A 145 9.10 8.20 -2.70
C ARG A 145 10.44 7.50 -2.79
N GLU A 146 10.74 6.87 -3.92
CA GLU A 146 12.04 6.24 -4.16
C GLU A 146 13.19 7.25 -4.10
N LYS A 147 13.03 8.44 -4.70
CA LYS A 147 14.02 9.53 -4.61
C LYS A 147 14.21 10.06 -3.18
N GLU A 148 13.17 10.02 -2.37
CA GLU A 148 13.20 10.37 -0.95
C GLU A 148 13.79 9.25 -0.06
N GLY A 149 14.15 8.10 -0.64
CA GLY A 149 14.76 6.97 0.06
C GLY A 149 13.77 5.98 0.67
N PHE A 150 12.47 6.09 0.35
CA PHE A 150 11.49 5.06 0.71
C PHE A 150 11.56 3.91 -0.29
N TYR A 151 12.17 2.81 0.12
CA TYR A 151 12.34 1.62 -0.71
C TYR A 151 11.19 0.63 -0.48
N GLU A 152 10.27 0.59 -1.44
CA GLU A 152 9.38 -0.56 -1.65
C GLU A 152 10.12 -1.66 -2.43
N ASN A 153 9.42 -2.72 -2.86
CA ASN A 153 10.04 -3.69 -3.77
C ASN A 153 10.50 -3.00 -5.07
N PRO A 154 11.81 -3.04 -5.41
CA PRO A 154 12.37 -2.26 -6.51
C PRO A 154 11.80 -2.65 -7.89
N HIS A 155 11.18 -3.83 -8.00
CA HIS A 155 10.61 -4.32 -9.25
C HIS A 155 9.22 -3.76 -9.56
N TYR A 156 8.50 -3.17 -8.60
CA TYR A 156 7.14 -2.70 -8.84
C TYR A 156 7.10 -1.60 -9.91
N LEU A 157 7.98 -0.60 -9.84
CA LEU A 157 8.07 0.46 -10.85
C LEU A 157 8.36 -0.10 -12.25
N THR A 158 9.21 -1.12 -12.37
CA THR A 158 9.48 -1.79 -13.65
C THR A 158 8.20 -2.36 -14.27
N VAL A 159 7.40 -3.08 -13.48
CA VAL A 159 6.13 -3.64 -13.97
C VAL A 159 5.14 -2.55 -14.33
N LEU A 160 5.09 -1.46 -13.56
CA LEU A 160 4.21 -0.34 -13.88
C LEU A 160 4.59 0.35 -15.19
N TYR A 161 5.88 0.63 -15.42
CA TYR A 161 6.35 1.18 -16.70
C TYR A 161 6.02 0.26 -17.87
N TYR A 162 6.29 -1.04 -17.73
CA TYR A 162 5.93 -2.03 -18.74
C TYR A 162 4.42 -1.98 -19.03
N SER A 163 3.61 -1.87 -17.98
CA SER A 163 2.17 -1.93 -18.09
C SER A 163 1.50 -0.75 -18.79
N ILE A 164 2.20 0.39 -18.88
CA ILE A 164 1.79 1.58 -19.63
C ILE A 164 2.49 1.66 -21.00
N GLY A 165 3.21 0.62 -21.40
CA GLY A 165 3.94 0.55 -22.67
C GLY A 165 5.26 1.31 -22.69
N ASN A 166 5.75 1.81 -21.54
CA ASN A 166 7.03 2.50 -21.47
C ASN A 166 8.18 1.48 -21.32
N MET A 167 8.47 0.79 -22.43
CA MET A 167 9.47 -0.28 -22.48
C MET A 167 10.88 0.21 -22.19
N GLU A 168 11.21 1.44 -22.59
CA GLU A 168 12.51 2.05 -22.33
C GLU A 168 12.76 2.22 -20.83
N LYS A 169 11.82 2.87 -20.11
CA LYS A 169 11.94 3.03 -18.65
C LYS A 169 11.91 1.69 -17.93
N ALA A 170 11.07 0.75 -18.38
CA ALA A 170 11.01 -0.58 -17.80
C ALA A 170 12.37 -1.30 -17.91
N GLN A 171 12.98 -1.26 -19.10
CA GLN A 171 14.29 -1.84 -19.36
C GLN A 171 15.40 -1.17 -18.54
N GLN A 172 15.44 0.16 -18.52
CA GLN A 172 16.43 0.92 -17.74
C GLN A 172 16.35 0.59 -16.24
N ARG A 173 15.13 0.59 -15.68
CA ARG A 173 14.92 0.26 -14.27
C ARG A 173 15.32 -1.17 -13.98
N MET A 174 14.91 -2.12 -14.82
CA MET A 174 15.27 -3.54 -14.64
C MET A 174 16.79 -3.74 -14.58
N THR A 175 17.52 -3.10 -15.48
CA THR A 175 18.99 -3.14 -15.49
C THR A 175 19.60 -2.52 -14.23
N SER A 176 19.08 -1.37 -13.77
CA SER A 176 19.55 -0.71 -12.53
C SER A 176 19.32 -1.60 -11.31
N VAL A 177 18.10 -2.15 -11.15
CA VAL A 177 17.75 -3.05 -10.05
C VAL A 177 18.64 -4.29 -10.04
N PHE A 178 18.92 -4.88 -11.21
CA PHE A 178 19.82 -6.03 -11.33
C PHE A 178 21.25 -5.72 -10.86
N HIS A 179 21.80 -4.55 -11.21
CA HIS A 179 23.16 -4.15 -10.82
C HIS A 179 23.28 -3.69 -9.37
N GLU A 180 22.21 -3.11 -8.80
CA GLU A 180 22.17 -2.68 -7.39
C GLU A 180 22.00 -3.87 -6.42
N THR A 181 21.43 -4.96 -6.91
CA THR A 181 21.17 -6.18 -6.14
C THR A 181 22.48 -6.90 -5.82
N LYS A 182 22.66 -7.29 -4.56
CA LYS A 182 23.88 -7.97 -4.07
C LYS A 182 23.69 -9.46 -3.74
N LEU A 183 22.44 -9.92 -3.67
CA LEU A 183 22.11 -11.29 -3.28
C LEU A 183 21.76 -12.11 -4.53
N ASP A 184 22.41 -13.27 -4.69
CA ASP A 184 22.20 -14.15 -5.85
C ASP A 184 20.72 -14.54 -6.04
N THR A 185 20.00 -14.80 -4.94
CA THR A 185 18.57 -15.13 -4.97
C THR A 185 17.71 -13.99 -5.50
N GLN A 186 18.07 -12.75 -5.18
CA GLN A 186 17.38 -11.57 -5.71
C GLN A 186 17.75 -11.35 -7.18
N MET A 187 19.02 -11.56 -7.57
CA MET A 187 19.46 -11.47 -8.96
C MET A 187 18.76 -12.52 -9.84
N GLU A 188 18.60 -13.75 -9.34
CA GLU A 188 17.85 -14.81 -10.01
C GLU A 188 16.39 -14.42 -10.20
N PHE A 189 15.73 -13.92 -9.13
CA PHE A 189 14.37 -13.38 -9.24
C PHE A 189 14.26 -12.27 -10.29
N THR A 190 15.21 -11.32 -10.30
CA THR A 190 15.24 -10.23 -11.29
C THR A 190 15.39 -10.75 -12.72
N ARG A 191 16.25 -11.76 -12.96
CA ARG A 191 16.38 -12.42 -14.28
C ARG A 191 15.10 -13.10 -14.71
N GLU A 192 14.48 -13.87 -13.82
CA GLU A 192 13.22 -14.53 -14.14
C GLU A 192 12.11 -13.52 -14.46
N LEU A 193 12.03 -12.44 -13.69
CA LEU A 193 11.05 -11.38 -13.93
C LEU A 193 11.33 -10.66 -15.25
N ALA A 194 12.59 -10.36 -15.56
CA ALA A 194 12.98 -9.79 -16.85
C ALA A 194 12.53 -10.69 -18.01
N ASN A 195 12.80 -12.00 -17.92
CA ASN A 195 12.34 -12.97 -18.92
C ASN A 195 10.82 -12.98 -19.07
N ARG A 196 10.06 -12.95 -17.96
CA ARG A 196 8.58 -12.88 -18.00
C ARG A 196 8.06 -11.62 -18.70
N LEU A 197 8.77 -10.51 -18.58
CA LEU A 197 8.42 -9.21 -19.18
C LEU A 197 9.04 -8.99 -20.57
N GLY A 198 9.82 -9.94 -21.09
CA GLY A 198 10.58 -9.75 -22.33
C GLY A 198 11.67 -8.67 -22.24
N LEU A 199 12.17 -8.38 -21.03
CA LEU A 199 13.26 -7.46 -20.76
C LEU A 199 14.59 -8.22 -20.66
N GLN A 200 15.71 -7.51 -20.84
CA GLN A 200 17.05 -8.09 -20.78
C GLN A 200 17.82 -7.64 -19.55
N VAL A 201 18.54 -8.55 -18.91
CA VAL A 201 19.55 -8.22 -17.89
C VAL A 201 20.82 -8.98 -18.20
N THR A 202 21.89 -8.27 -18.54
CA THR A 202 23.21 -8.89 -18.75
C THR A 202 23.99 -8.79 -17.44
N SER A 203 24.51 -9.90 -16.95
CA SER A 203 25.69 -9.81 -16.09
C SER A 203 26.80 -9.26 -16.97
N THR A 204 27.24 -8.03 -16.73
CA THR A 204 28.60 -7.67 -17.14
C THR A 204 29.49 -8.64 -16.39
N SER A 205 30.00 -9.66 -17.09
CA SER A 205 31.21 -10.33 -16.67
C SER A 205 32.20 -9.20 -16.42
N LEU A 206 32.61 -8.98 -15.18
CA LEU A 206 33.87 -8.32 -14.93
C LEU A 206 34.88 -9.18 -15.70
N ASN A 207 35.30 -8.70 -16.88
CA ASN A 207 36.53 -9.16 -17.49
C ASN A 207 37.61 -8.86 -16.47
N VAL A 208 37.90 -9.85 -15.63
CA VAL A 208 39.17 -9.94 -14.93
C VAL A 208 40.13 -10.37 -16.02
N ASP A 209 40.62 -9.39 -16.77
CA ASP A 209 41.81 -9.58 -17.58
C ASP A 209 42.95 -9.92 -16.61
N ILE A 210 43.44 -11.16 -16.71
CA ILE A 210 44.64 -11.68 -16.06
C ILE A 210 45.86 -11.23 -16.87
#